data_AF-A0A150WSE1-F1
#
_entry.id   AF-A0A150WSE1-F1
#
_cell.length_a   1.000
_cell.length_b   1.000
_cell.length_c   1.000
_cell.angle_alpha   90.00
_cell.angle_beta   90.00
_cell.angle_gamma   90.00
#
_symmetry.space_group_name_H-M   'P 1'
#
loop_
_entity.id
_entity.type
_entity.pdbx_description
1 polymer ?
#
loop_
_entity_poly.entity_id
_entity_poly.type
_entity_poly.pdbx_seq_one_letter_code
_entity_poly.pdbx_strand_id
1 'polypeptide(L)' 'MRVFLAALATIAIALFTQFNIAQAMTMDETPACFVASEGIYRGSWVKHRIYVNEDVVFGANDLGSILNQLENLRGQGTCR' A
#
# COMPACT_ATOMS: atom_id res chain seq x y z
N MET A 1 -3.20 -21.97 49.01
CA MET A 1 -3.14 -20.51 48.75
C MET A 1 -2.22 -20.10 47.60
N ARG A 2 -1.16 -20.86 47.26
CA ARG A 2 -0.24 -20.50 46.13
C ARG A 2 -0.84 -20.69 44.73
N VAL A 3 -1.72 -21.67 44.55
CA VAL A 3 -2.35 -21.99 43.24
C VAL A 3 -3.35 -20.91 42.80
N PHE A 4 -4.04 -20.27 43.75
CA PHE A 4 -4.99 -19.19 43.46
C PHE A 4 -4.31 -17.92 42.96
N LEU A 5 -3.13 -17.56 43.49
CA LEU A 5 -2.37 -16.41 42.99
C LEU A 5 -1.84 -16.64 41.57
N ALA A 6 -1.40 -17.88 41.27
CA ALA A 6 -0.90 -18.23 39.94
C ALA A 6 -2.01 -18.13 38.87
N ALA A 7 -3.22 -18.58 39.19
CA ALA A 7 -4.37 -18.50 38.28
C ALA A 7 -4.81 -17.05 37.98
N LEU A 8 -4.78 -16.17 38.99
CA LEU A 8 -5.12 -14.76 38.83
C LEU A 8 -4.10 -14.01 37.95
N ALA A 9 -2.81 -14.32 38.09
CA ALA A 9 -1.76 -13.72 37.28
C ALA A 9 -1.89 -14.09 35.80
N THR A 10 -2.21 -15.35 35.49
CA THR A 10 -2.41 -15.79 34.09
C THR A 10 -3.60 -15.14 33.41
N ILE A 11 -4.69 -14.90 34.14
CA ILE A 11 -5.90 -14.26 33.59
C ILE A 11 -5.63 -12.78 33.30
N ALA A 12 -4.90 -12.08 34.17
CA ALA A 12 -4.55 -10.68 33.96
C ALA A 12 -3.67 -10.46 32.72
N ILE A 13 -2.70 -11.35 32.47
CA ILE A 13 -1.81 -11.26 31.30
C ILE A 13 -2.59 -11.55 30.02
N ALA A 14 -3.48 -12.56 30.03
CA ALA A 14 -4.31 -12.89 28.86
C ALA A 14 -5.20 -11.70 28.45
N LEU A 15 -5.84 -11.03 29.40
CA LEU A 15 -6.65 -9.84 29.14
C LEU A 15 -5.80 -8.70 28.55
N PHE A 16 -4.61 -8.42 29.11
CA PHE A 16 -3.73 -7.37 28.58
C PHE A 16 -3.25 -7.63 27.15
N THR A 17 -2.98 -8.89 26.79
CA THR A 17 -2.54 -9.22 25.42
C THR A 17 -3.65 -9.06 24.38
N GLN A 18 -4.92 -9.25 24.74
CA GLN A 18 -6.04 -9.12 23.80
C GLN A 18 -6.38 -7.66 23.46
N PHE A 19 -6.19 -6.73 24.38
CA PHE A 19 -6.48 -5.30 24.14
C PHE A 19 -5.44 -4.58 23.26
N ASN A 20 -4.21 -5.10 23.16
CA ASN A 20 -3.12 -4.42 22.44
C ASN A 20 -3.01 -4.78 20.93
N ILE A 21 -3.77 -5.76 20.43
CA ILE A 21 -3.63 -6.24 19.04
C ILE A 21 -4.58 -5.50 18.06
N ALA A 22 -5.49 -4.66 18.56
CA ALA A 22 -6.55 -4.07 17.74
C ALA A 22 -6.16 -2.80 16.94
N GLN A 23 -4.94 -2.26 17.08
CA GLN A 23 -4.62 -0.91 16.55
C GLN A 23 -3.61 -0.86 15.40
N ALA A 24 -3.21 -1.99 14.81
CA ALA A 24 -2.09 -2.02 13.87
C ALA A 24 -2.43 -2.22 12.38
N MET A 25 -3.69 -2.11 11.93
CA MET A 25 -4.01 -2.35 10.51
C MET A 25 -5.09 -1.42 9.94
N THR A 26 -4.84 -0.11 9.90
CA THR A 26 -5.50 0.78 8.94
C THR A 26 -4.58 1.96 8.59
N MET A 27 -3.38 1.68 8.08
CA MET A 27 -2.77 2.67 7.19
C MET A 27 -3.44 2.45 5.84
N ASP A 28 -4.37 3.34 5.52
CA ASP A 28 -4.93 3.51 4.18
C ASP A 28 -3.79 4.04 3.30
N GLU A 29 -2.82 3.17 2.99
CA GLU A 29 -1.75 3.44 2.03
C GLU A 29 -2.38 3.44 0.65
N THR A 30 -3.08 4.52 0.33
CA THR A 30 -3.37 4.85 -1.06
C THR A 30 -2.03 4.86 -1.80
N PRO A 31 -1.85 3.98 -2.82
CA PRO A 31 -0.53 3.77 -3.40
C PRO A 31 -0.04 5.04 -4.09
N ALA A 32 1.23 5.35 -3.89
CA ALA A 32 1.83 6.57 -4.42
C ALA A 32 2.09 6.40 -5.92
N CYS A 33 1.56 7.32 -6.73
CA CYS A 33 1.75 7.28 -8.18
C CYS A 33 2.76 8.31 -8.64
N PHE A 34 3.73 7.86 -9.42
CA PHE A 34 4.79 8.70 -9.95
C PHE A 34 4.85 8.57 -11.46
N VAL A 35 5.05 9.69 -12.14
CA VAL A 35 5.33 9.71 -13.57
C VAL A 35 6.82 9.91 -13.75
N ALA A 36 7.47 8.96 -14.42
CA ALA A 36 8.87 9.07 -14.80
C ALA A 36 9.01 9.23 -16.32
N SER A 37 10.06 9.93 -16.74
CA SER A 37 10.47 9.97 -18.15
C SER A 37 11.22 8.67 -18.54
N GLU A 38 11.26 8.42 -19.84
CA GLU A 38 12.08 7.52 -20.66
C GLU A 38 12.60 6.21 -20.04
N GLY A 39 12.31 5.08 -20.68
CA GLY A 39 12.76 3.77 -20.20
C GLY A 39 11.92 2.61 -20.72
N ILE A 40 12.09 1.42 -20.14
CA ILE A 40 11.51 0.19 -20.69
C ILE A 40 10.19 -0.15 -19.98
N TYR A 41 9.15 -0.40 -20.77
CA TYR A 41 7.89 -1.00 -20.32
C TYR A 41 7.57 -2.19 -21.21
N ARG A 42 7.39 -3.37 -20.60
CA ARG A 42 7.11 -4.64 -21.30
C ARG A 42 8.06 -4.95 -22.48
N GLY A 43 9.35 -4.66 -22.31
CA GLY A 43 10.39 -4.92 -23.31
C GLY A 43 10.52 -3.86 -24.41
N SER A 44 9.66 -2.83 -24.42
CA SER A 44 9.73 -1.72 -25.37
C SER A 44 10.20 -0.44 -24.69
N TRP A 45 11.01 0.36 -25.39
CA TRP A 45 11.36 1.71 -24.94
C TRP A 45 10.15 2.64 -25.12
N VAL A 46 9.82 3.37 -24.06
CA VAL A 46 8.73 4.34 -24.01
C VAL A 46 9.22 5.66 -23.42
N LYS A 47 8.68 6.79 -23.90
CA LYS A 47 9.10 8.13 -23.43
C LYS A 47 8.61 8.50 -22.05
N HIS A 48 7.53 7.88 -21.58
CA HIS A 48 6.92 8.16 -20.29
C HIS A 48 6.39 6.88 -19.66
N ARG A 49 6.47 6.78 -18.33
CA ARG A 49 6.00 5.63 -17.55
C ARG A 49 5.25 6.09 -16.31
N ILE A 50 4.24 5.31 -15.93
CA ILE A 50 3.52 5.48 -14.67
C ILE A 50 3.96 4.36 -13.74
N TYR A 51 4.44 4.75 -12.58
CA TYR A 51 4.74 3.89 -11.46
C TYR A 51 3.60 3.97 -10.46
N VAL A 52 3.15 2.82 -9.98
CA VAL A 52 2.28 2.70 -8.82
C VAL A 52 3.11 1.97 -7.78
N ASN A 53 3.46 2.66 -6.69
CA ASN A 53 4.53 2.23 -5.78
C ASN A 53 5.86 2.06 -6.53
N GLU A 54 6.33 0.82 -6.70
CA GLU A 54 7.60 0.48 -7.33
C GLU A 54 7.42 -0.17 -8.72
N ASP A 55 6.18 -0.45 -9.11
CA ASP A 55 5.86 -1.18 -10.34
C ASP A 55 5.46 -0.24 -11.47
N VAL A 56 6.04 -0.48 -12.66
CA VAL A 56 5.58 0.19 -13.89
C VAL A 56 4.28 -0.44 -14.35
N VAL A 57 3.17 0.28 -14.20
CA VAL A 57 1.85 -0.20 -14.62
C VAL A 57 1.52 0.17 -16.06
N PHE A 58 2.08 1.26 -16.57
CA PHE A 58 1.79 1.78 -17.91
C PHE A 58 2.97 2.55 -18.50
N GLY A 59 3.08 2.56 -19.83
CA GLY A 59 4.10 3.30 -20.55
C GLY A 59 3.61 3.75 -21.93
N ALA A 60 3.92 4.98 -22.32
CA ALA A 60 3.50 5.57 -23.59
C ALA A 60 4.54 6.55 -24.13
N ASN A 61 4.44 6.86 -25.42
CA ASN A 61 5.35 7.78 -26.12
C ASN A 61 4.81 9.21 -26.23
N ASP A 62 3.56 9.44 -25.86
CA ASP A 62 2.89 10.71 -25.87
C ASP A 62 2.36 11.06 -24.47
N LEU A 63 2.41 12.34 -24.13
CA LEU A 63 2.01 12.82 -22.82
C LEU A 63 0.49 12.69 -22.59
N GLY A 64 -0.32 12.81 -23.65
CA GLY A 64 -1.78 12.72 -23.57
C GLY A 64 -2.25 11.36 -23.05
N SER A 65 -1.69 10.28 -23.57
CA SER A 65 -1.99 8.91 -23.13
C SER A 65 -1.61 8.67 -21.67
N ILE A 66 -0.49 9.24 -21.22
CA ILE A 66 -0.05 9.15 -19.81
C ILE A 66 -1.03 9.87 -18.89
N LEU A 67 -1.40 11.11 -19.22
CA LEU A 67 -2.29 11.90 -18.39
C LEU A 67 -3.69 11.28 -18.33
N ASN A 68 -4.20 10.77 -19.45
CA ASN A 68 -5.46 10.04 -19.48
C ASN A 68 -5.40 8.79 -18.60
N GLN A 69 -4.34 7.99 -18.70
CA GLN A 69 -4.20 6.81 -17.87
C GLN A 69 -4.06 7.16 -16.38
N LEU A 70 -3.35 8.25 -16.05
CA LEU A 70 -3.22 8.73 -14.68
C LEU A 70 -4.58 9.17 -14.10
N GLU A 71 -5.41 9.83 -14.91
CA GLU A 71 -6.78 10.20 -14.52
C GLU A 71 -7.64 8.96 -14.24
N ASN A 72 -7.56 7.95 -15.10
CA ASN A 72 -8.29 6.69 -14.90
C ASN A 72 -7.87 6.00 -13.60
N LEU A 73 -6.56 5.94 -13.32
CA LEU A 73 -6.04 5.36 -12.08
C LEU A 73 -6.46 6.16 -10.84
N ARG A 74 -6.54 7.50 -10.96
CA ARG A 74 -7.07 8.37 -9.90
C ARG A 74 -8.56 8.14 -9.66
N GLY A 75 -9.35 8.03 -10.73
CA GLY A 75 -10.78 7.71 -10.65
C GLY A 75 -11.08 6.34 -10.05
N GLN A 76 -10.13 5.40 -10.15
CA GLN A 76 -10.21 4.06 -9.53
C GLN A 76 -9.70 4.04 -8.07
N GLY A 77 -9.23 5.16 -7.53
CA GLY A 77 -8.62 5.21 -6.19
C GLY A 77 -7.26 4.52 -6.09
N THR A 78 -6.65 4.18 -7.24
CA THR A 78 -5.32 3.55 -7.32
C THR A 78 -4.19 4.57 -7.37
N CYS A 79 -4.51 5.85 -7.57
CA CYS A 79 -3.59 6.97 -7.48
C CYS A 79 -4.28 8.12 -6.75
N ARG A 80 -3.52 8.93 -6.00
CA ARG A 80 -4.01 10.16 -5.39
C ARG A 80 -3.38 11.39 -6.01
#